data_AF-A0A0A9GG21-F1
#
_entry.id   AF-A0A0A9GG21-F1
#
_cell.length_a   1.000
_cell.length_b   1.000
_cell.length_c   1.000
_cell.angle_alpha   90.00
_cell.angle_beta   90.00
_cell.angle_gamma   90.00
#
_symmetry.space_group_name_H-M   'P 1'
#
loop_
_entity.id
_entity.type
_entity.pdbx_description
1 polymer ?
#
loop_
_entity_poly.entity_id
_entity_poly.type
_entity_poly.pdbx_seq_one_letter_code
_entity_poly.pdbx_strand_id
1 'polypeptide(L)' 'MGASNSRPVTSRFTDRGETDRIKYAVSSMQGRCGKMEDACAAVLDLDETKSASFFGVL' A
#
# COMPACT_ATOMS: atom_id res chain seq x y z
N MET A 1 -12.86 -13.32 -22.54
CA MET A 1 -12.74 -11.85 -22.67
C MET A 1 -12.42 -11.32 -21.27
N GLY A 2 -11.23 -10.73 -21.06
CA GLY A 2 -10.69 -10.44 -19.73
C GLY A 2 -11.38 -9.29 -19.01
N ALA A 3 -11.37 -9.30 -17.68
CA ALA A 3 -12.00 -8.29 -16.82
C ALA A 3 -11.16 -6.99 -16.82
N SER A 4 -11.45 -6.07 -17.74
CA SER A 4 -10.87 -4.72 -17.76
C SER A 4 -11.95 -3.65 -17.82
N ASN A 5 -11.73 -2.55 -17.11
CA ASN A 5 -12.62 -1.40 -17.09
C ASN A 5 -12.39 -0.52 -18.33
N SER A 6 -13.48 0.03 -18.88
CA SER A 6 -13.42 0.93 -20.04
C SER A 6 -12.67 2.24 -19.78
N ARG A 7 -12.65 2.69 -18.52
CA ARG A 7 -11.87 3.83 -18.03
C ARG A 7 -11.04 3.41 -16.81
N PRO A 8 -9.83 3.95 -16.63
CA PRO A 8 -9.04 3.65 -15.44
C PRO A 8 -9.71 4.23 -14.20
N VAL A 9 -9.74 3.44 -13.13
CA VAL A 9 -10.07 3.90 -11.78
C VAL A 9 -8.84 4.58 -11.20
N THR A 10 -8.96 5.90 -11.02
CA THR A 10 -7.87 6.77 -10.55
C THR A 10 -7.96 7.10 -9.06
N SER A 11 -8.99 6.59 -8.37
CA SER A 11 -9.05 6.68 -6.91
C SER A 11 -7.83 6.02 -6.31
N ARG A 12 -7.19 6.70 -5.36
CA ARG A 12 -5.99 6.22 -4.69
C ARG A 12 -6.29 5.92 -3.25
N PHE A 13 -5.78 4.78 -2.79
CA PHE A 13 -5.48 4.62 -1.39
C PHE A 13 -4.12 5.25 -1.14
N THR A 14 -3.99 6.06 -0.09
CA THR A 14 -2.73 6.63 0.33
C THR A 14 -2.67 6.57 1.84
N ASP A 15 -1.58 6.03 2.36
CA ASP A 15 -1.30 5.93 3.78
C ASP A 15 0.13 6.41 4.05
N ARG A 16 0.37 6.97 5.24
CA ARG A 16 1.66 7.54 5.62
C ARG A 16 1.85 7.53 7.12
N GLY A 17 3.09 7.44 7.56
CA GLY A 17 3.44 7.54 8.96
C GLY A 17 4.92 7.77 9.17
N GLU A 18 5.29 8.03 10.42
CA GLU A 18 6.68 8.22 10.81
C GLU A 18 6.94 7.68 12.21
N THR A 19 8.21 7.35 12.45
CA THR A 19 8.83 7.18 13.77
C THR A 19 10.01 8.16 13.88
N ASP A 20 10.67 8.19 15.02
CA ASP A 20 11.94 8.92 15.19
C ASP A 20 13.05 8.48 14.21
N ARG A 21 12.91 7.30 13.60
CA ARG A 21 13.95 6.69 12.76
C ARG A 21 13.62 6.69 11.28
N ILE A 22 12.34 6.49 10.92
CA ILE A 22 11.92 6.32 9.54
C ILE A 22 10.61 7.03 9.24
N LYS A 23 10.44 7.48 8.00
CA LYS A 23 9.19 8.00 7.47
C LYS A 23 8.77 7.15 6.28
N TYR A 24 7.48 6.87 6.15
CA TYR A 24 6.95 6.13 5.02
C TYR A 24 5.69 6.79 4.45
N ALA A 25 5.47 6.49 3.17
CA ALA A 25 4.21 6.72 2.51
C ALA A 25 4.00 5.57 1.51
N VAL A 26 2.75 5.12 1.38
CA VAL A 26 2.34 4.13 0.40
C VAL A 26 1.13 4.64 -0.35
N SER A 27 1.05 4.36 -1.65
CA SER A 27 -0.14 4.63 -2.44
C SER A 27 -0.40 3.50 -3.42
N SER A 28 -1.67 3.09 -3.51
CA SER A 28 -2.14 2.10 -4.49
C SER A 28 -3.31 2.65 -5.30
N MET A 29 -3.44 2.20 -6.54
CA MET A 29 -4.45 2.63 -7.51
C MET A 29 -4.85 1.45 -8.40
N GLN A 30 -6.16 1.16 -8.49
CA GLN A 30 -6.68 0.03 -9.26
C GLN A 30 -6.37 0.09 -10.77
N GLY A 31 -6.31 1.29 -11.36
CA GLY A 31 -6.03 1.42 -12.79
C GLY A 31 -7.14 0.83 -13.66
N ARG A 32 -6.79 0.05 -14.69
CA ARG A 32 -7.76 -0.53 -15.64
C ARG A 32 -8.21 -1.95 -15.27
N CYS A 33 -7.67 -2.54 -14.21
CA CYS A 33 -8.09 -3.86 -13.76
C CYS A 33 -9.56 -3.83 -13.33
N GLY A 34 -10.29 -4.93 -13.57
CA GLY A 34 -11.69 -5.03 -13.18
C GLY A 34 -11.91 -4.97 -11.66
N LYS A 35 -10.88 -5.29 -10.87
CA LYS A 35 -10.84 -5.20 -9.40
C LYS A 35 -9.45 -4.78 -8.94
N MET A 36 -9.35 -4.30 -7.69
CA MET A 36 -8.07 -3.98 -7.06
C MET A 36 -7.54 -5.27 -6.43
N GLU A 37 -6.34 -5.68 -6.85
CA GLU A 37 -5.69 -6.91 -6.39
C GLU A 37 -4.48 -6.60 -5.50
N ASP A 38 -3.86 -5.43 -5.72
CA ASP A 38 -2.77 -4.91 -4.90
C ASP A 38 -3.19 -4.77 -3.41
N ALA A 39 -2.35 -5.26 -2.53
CA ALA A 39 -2.42 -5.05 -1.09
C ALA A 39 -1.09 -4.47 -0.58
N CYS A 40 -1.16 -3.58 0.41
CA CYS A 40 0.02 -3.03 1.05
C CYS A 40 -0.10 -3.09 2.57
N ALA A 41 1.03 -3.30 3.25
CA ALA A 41 1.13 -3.30 4.69
C ALA A 41 2.36 -2.48 5.10
N ALA A 42 2.17 -1.52 6.01
CA ALA A 42 3.23 -0.76 6.63
C ALA A 42 3.05 -0.81 8.15
N VAL A 43 3.98 -1.46 8.83
CA VAL A 43 3.96 -1.66 10.29
C VAL A 43 5.25 -1.08 10.85
N LEU A 44 5.14 0.03 11.57
CA LEU A 44 6.31 0.75 12.06
C LEU A 44 6.96 0.13 13.29
N ASP A 45 6.17 -0.51 14.15
CA ASP A 45 6.66 -1.12 15.39
C ASP A 45 6.22 -2.58 15.45
N LEU A 46 6.87 -3.41 14.64
CA LEU A 46 6.59 -4.85 14.56
C LEU A 46 7.19 -5.60 15.76
N ASP A 47 8.32 -5.13 16.28
CA ASP A 47 8.99 -5.69 17.44
C ASP A 47 9.57 -4.54 18.27
N GLU A 48 8.90 -4.22 19.38
CA GLU A 48 9.28 -3.16 20.31
C GLU A 48 10.69 -3.36 20.88
N THR A 49 11.16 -4.62 20.98
CA THR A 49 12.49 -4.92 21.52
C THR A 49 13.61 -4.70 20.51
N LYS A 50 13.31 -4.80 19.21
CA LYS A 50 14.30 -4.67 18.13
C LYS A 50 14.12 -3.41 17.28
N SER A 51 13.11 -2.60 17.58
CA SER A 51 12.71 -1.43 16.77
C SER A 51 12.60 -1.80 15.29
N ALA A 52 11.95 -2.94 15.02
CA ALA A 52 11.83 -3.46 13.66
C ALA A 52 10.55 -2.94 13.00
N SER A 53 10.66 -2.52 11.74
CA SER A 53 9.53 -2.12 10.91
C SER A 53 9.37 -3.06 9.73
N PHE A 54 8.13 -3.28 9.29
CA PHE A 54 7.79 -4.14 8.16
C PHE A 54 7.03 -3.38 7.09
N PHE A 55 7.46 -3.57 5.84
CA PHE A 55 6.82 -3.03 4.65
C PHE A 55 6.64 -4.14 3.64
N GLY A 56 5.39 -4.36 3.23
CA GLY A 56 5.02 -5.40 2.27
C GLY A 56 4.08 -4.87 1.19
N VAL A 57 4.26 -5.38 -0.02
CA VAL A 57 3.39 -5.15 -1.18
C VAL A 57 3.08 -6.52 -1.79
N LEU A 58 1.81 -6.79 -2.08
CA LEU A 58 1.34 -8.04 -2.67
C LEU A 58 0.44 -7.77 -3.86
#